data_AF-A0A3B9BKW2-F1
#
_entry.id   AF-A0A3B9BKW2-F1
#
_cell.length_a   1.000
_cell.length_b   1.000
_cell.length_c   1.000
_cell.angle_alpha   90.00
_cell.angle_beta   90.00
_cell.angle_gamma   90.00
#
_symmetry.space_group_name_H-M   'P 1'
#
loop_
_entity.id
_entity.type
_entity.pdbx_description
1 polymer ?
#
loop_
_entity_poly.entity_id
_entity_poly.type
_entity_poly.pdbx_seq_one_letter_code
_entity_poly.pdbx_strand_id
1 'polypeptide(L)' 'MIKELNERSRHIFRSLVEAYLADGSPVGSKTISAHLPMSLSPASIRNVMKELETLGLIYSPHT' A
#
# COMPACT_ATOMS: atom_id res chain seq x y z
N MET A 1 -11.85 -4.50 13.37
CA MET A 1 -11.52 -5.69 12.56
C MET A 1 -11.40 -5.26 11.10
N ILE A 2 -10.59 -5.95 10.29
CA ILE A 2 -10.16 -5.65 8.89
C ILE A 2 -11.32 -5.32 7.91
N LYS A 3 -12.59 -5.46 8.33
CA LYS A 3 -13.80 -5.02 7.63
C LYS A 3 -13.89 -3.52 7.34
N GLU A 4 -13.15 -2.65 8.04
CA GLU A 4 -13.23 -1.19 7.83
C GLU A 4 -12.34 -0.66 6.69
N LEU A 5 -11.50 -1.51 6.08
CA LEU A 5 -10.74 -1.07 4.91
C LEU A 5 -11.68 -0.86 3.73
N ASN A 6 -11.76 0.37 3.24
CA ASN A 6 -12.41 0.66 1.97
C ASN A 6 -11.71 -0.11 0.82
N GLU A 7 -12.41 -0.30 -0.29
CA GLU A 7 -11.92 -1.09 -1.43
C GLU A 7 -10.56 -0.61 -1.93
N ARG A 8 -10.35 0.71 -1.94
CA ARG A 8 -9.09 1.35 -2.30
C ARG A 8 -7.92 0.86 -1.43
N SER A 9 -8.10 0.87 -0.11
CA SER A 9 -7.06 0.45 0.84
C SER A 9 -6.76 -1.04 0.71
N ARG A 10 -7.80 -1.84 0.43
CA ARG A 10 -7.64 -3.27 0.18
C ARG A 10 -6.84 -3.56 -1.08
N HIS A 11 -7.09 -2.83 -2.17
CA HIS A 11 -6.30 -2.97 -3.40
C HIS A 11 -4.85 -2.55 -3.23
N ILE A 12 -4.61 -1.42 -2.55
CA ILE A 12 -3.25 -0.96 -2.25
C ILE A 12 -2.51 -1.98 -1.37
N PHE A 13 -3.14 -2.44 -0.30
CA PHE A 13 -2.55 -3.43 0.59
C PHE A 13 -2.23 -4.75 -0.14
N ARG A 14 -3.15 -5.25 -0.95
CA ARG A 14 -2.93 -6.45 -1.77
C ARG A 14 -1.75 -6.27 -2.72
N SER A 15 -1.71 -5.17 -3.47
CA SER A 15 -0.62 -4.89 -4.42
C SER A 15 0.72 -4.76 -3.69
N LEU A 16 0.74 -4.19 -2.49
CA LEU A 16 1.94 -4.08 -1.67
C LEU A 16 2.44 -5.44 -1.20
N VAL A 17 1.55 -6.32 -0.74
CA VAL A 17 1.91 -7.70 -0.35
C VAL A 17 2.41 -8.49 -1.56
N GLU A 18 1.73 -8.41 -2.70
CA GLU A 18 2.15 -9.12 -3.93
C GLU A 18 3.54 -8.65 -4.40
N ALA A 19 3.79 -7.33 -4.43
CA ALA A 19 5.09 -6.77 -4.79
C ALA A 19 6.18 -7.15 -3.79
N TYR A 20 5.90 -7.09 -2.49
CA TYR A 20 6.85 -7.48 -1.44
C TYR A 20 7.19 -8.98 -1.50
N LEU A 21 6.22 -9.84 -1.77
CA LEU A 21 6.45 -11.29 -1.90
C LEU A 21 7.25 -11.66 -3.15
N ALA A 22 7.30 -10.80 -4.17
CA ALA A 22 8.04 -11.08 -5.40
C ALA A 22 9.56 -11.01 -5.21
N ASP A 23 10.07 -10.06 -4.43
CA ASP A 23 11.52 -9.83 -4.29
C ASP A 23 12.00 -9.53 -2.85
N GLY A 24 11.08 -9.41 -1.88
CA GLY A 24 11.38 -9.08 -0.49
C GLY A 24 11.83 -7.63 -0.25
N SER A 25 11.74 -6.76 -1.26
CA SER A 25 12.23 -5.39 -1.20
C SER A 25 11.16 -4.42 -0.69
N PRO A 26 11.56 -3.31 -0.02
CA PRO A 26 10.62 -2.28 0.41
C PRO A 26 9.85 -1.67 -0.78
N VAL A 27 8.51 -1.67 -0.69
CA VAL A 27 7.66 -1.22 -1.79
C VAL A 27 7.16 0.20 -1.54
N GLY A 28 7.50 1.11 -2.46
CA GLY A 28 7.12 2.53 -2.40
C GLY A 28 5.84 2.86 -3.19
N SER A 29 5.24 4.00 -2.87
CA SER A 29 3.99 4.44 -3.52
C SER A 29 4.09 4.66 -5.04
N LYS A 30 5.28 4.94 -5.57
CA LYS A 30 5.51 5.05 -7.03
C LYS A 30 5.36 3.70 -7.73
N THR A 31 5.94 2.65 -7.14
CA THR A 31 5.83 1.27 -7.64
C THR A 31 4.37 0.84 -7.66
N ILE A 32 3.68 1.03 -6.53
CA ILE A 32 2.26 0.74 -6.39
C ILE A 32 1.42 1.52 -7.42
N SER A 33 1.69 2.82 -7.60
CA SER A 33 1.00 3.66 -8.60
C SER A 33 1.13 3.16 -10.04
N ALA A 34 2.21 2.45 -10.38
CA ALA A 34 2.43 1.90 -11.71
C ALA A 34 1.70 0.56 -11.94
N HIS A 35 1.40 -0.17 -10.86
CA HIS A 35 0.80 -1.50 -10.92
C HIS A 35 -0.69 -1.53 -10.59
N LEU A 36 -1.26 -0.46 -10.01
CA LEU A 36 -2.69 -0.41 -9.74
C LEU A 36 -3.51 -0.12 -11.01
N PRO A 37 -4.65 -0.83 -11.19
CA PRO A 37 -5.58 -0.56 -12.29
C PRO A 37 -6.32 0.77 -12.15
N MET A 38 -6.25 1.41 -10.98
CA MET A 38 -6.85 2.72 -10.71
C MET A 38 -5.78 3.81 -10.77
N SER A 39 -6.10 4.93 -11.41
CA SER A 39 -5.23 6.11 -11.54
C SER A 39 -5.15 6.91 -10.23
N LEU A 40 -4.49 6.33 -9.22
CA LEU A 40 -4.15 7.05 -7.99
C LEU A 40 -2.80 7.71 -8.12
N SER A 41 -2.70 8.95 -7.62
CA SER A 41 -1.41 9.60 -7.50
C SER A 41 -0.53 8.91 -6.43
N PRO A 42 0.81 8.96 -6.57
CA PRO A 42 1.72 8.48 -5.53
C PRO A 42 1.50 9.16 -4.17
N ALA A 43 0.97 10.39 -4.13
CA ALA A 43 0.64 11.07 -2.89
C ALA A 43 -0.59 10.46 -2.20
N SER A 44 -1.64 10.17 -2.97
CA SER A 44 -2.84 9.49 -2.47
C SER A 44 -2.50 8.11 -1.90
N ILE A 45 -1.63 7.37 -2.57
CA ILE A 45 -1.18 6.05 -2.12
C ILE A 45 -0.38 6.16 -0.82
N ARG A 46 0.50 7.15 -0.67
CA ARG A 46 1.24 7.37 0.60
C ARG A 46 0.30 7.61 1.76
N ASN A 47 -0.76 8.40 1.57
CA ASN A 47 -1.74 8.65 2.63
C ASN A 47 -2.43 7.36 3.07
N VAL A 48 -2.83 6.52 2.11
CA VAL A 48 -3.41 5.21 2.43
C VAL A 48 -2.40 4.29 3.10
N MET A 49 -1.14 4.29 2.66
CA MET A 49 -0.08 3.52 3.32
C MET A 49 0.14 3.96 4.78
N LYS A 50 0.07 5.27 5.07
CA LYS A 50 0.10 5.77 6.46
C LYS A 50 -1.09 5.31 7.29
N GLU A 51 -2.28 5.26 6.71
CA GLU A 51 -3.47 4.70 7.37
C GLU A 51 -3.25 3.20 7.67
N LEU A 52 -2.76 2.43 6.70
CA LEU A 52 -2.43 1.01 6.87
C LEU A 52 -1.35 0.79 7.94
N GLU A 53 -0.37 1.67 8.04
CA GLU A 53 0.67 1.64 9.07
C GLU A 53 0.10 1.96 10.46
N THR A 54 -0.78 2.96 10.56
CA THR A 54 -1.48 3.30 11.81
C THR A 54 -2.35 2.12 12.29
N LEU A 55 -2.90 1.34 11.37
CA LEU A 55 -3.64 0.11 11.66
C LEU A 55 -2.75 -1.09 12.02
N GLY A 56 -1.42 -0.96 11.95
CA GLY A 56 -0.46 -2.03 12.21
C GLY A 56 -0.41 -3.11 11.12
N LEU A 57 -0.93 -2.83 9.92
CA LEU A 57 -0.98 -3.79 8.82
C LEU A 57 0.31 -3.80 7.98
N ILE A 58 0.98 -2.66 7.91
CA ILE A 58 2.29 -2.53 7.27
C ILE A 58 3.22 -1.75 8.18
N TYR A 59 4.51 -1.86 7.95
CA TYR A 59 5.52 -1.02 8.58
C TYR A 59 6.41 -0.48 7.47
N SER A 60 6.58 0.83 7.42
CA SER A 60 7.63 1.43 6.60
C SER A 60 8.79 1.71 7.54
N PRO A 61 9.98 1.11 7.34
CA PRO A 61 11.17 1.61 8.02
C PRO A 61 11.29 3.09 7.63
N HIS A 62 11.12 3.97 8.63
CA HIS A 62 11.24 5.40 8.42
C HIS A 62 12.62 5.62 7.81
N THR A 63 12.65 6.10 6.56
CA THR A 63 13.87 6.51 5.88
C THR A 63 14.05 8.00 6.13
#